data_AF-A0A7V1K4I6-F1
#
_entry.id   AF-A0A7V1K4I6-F1
#
_cell.length_a   1.000
_cell.length_b   1.000
_cell.length_c   1.000
_cell.angle_alpha   90.00
_cell.angle_beta   90.00
_cell.angle_gamma   90.00
#
_symmetry.space_group_name_H-M   'P 1'
#
loop_
_entity.id
_entity.type
_entity.pdbx_description
1 polymer ?
#
loop_
_entity_poly.entity_id
_entity_poly.type
_entity_poly.pdbx_seq_one_letter_code
_entity_poly.pdbx_strand_id
1 'polypeptide(L)'
;MSKHPTLLQHFRSFAYQNNIRDFDKALEYFSVFGGTGWDVDTSKSVATLIEEKVLSNYEALHESMTRYTHNNGLYHMILSIIALGVNHENDVLKKAKVGKDKGEEAIDYLVSKSLIKFDLSVEKPLNEGGGKSDRILFDLPFMRFWFAMVSPNYQSIVDGNYDEFAQKWHKVRDNFSILLS
;
A
#
# COMPACT_ATOMS: atom_id res chain seq x y z
N MET A 1 22.83 -3.60 10.74
CA MET A 1 22.36 -2.76 9.61
C MET A 1 21.10 -3.39 9.06
N SER A 2 19.99 -2.64 8.92
CA SER A 2 18.77 -3.20 8.33
C SER A 2 19.07 -3.69 6.92
N LYS A 3 18.67 -4.91 6.58
CA LYS A 3 18.88 -5.48 5.24
C LYS A 3 17.99 -4.83 4.16
N HIS A 4 17.09 -3.94 4.56
CA HIS A 4 16.11 -3.29 3.70
C HIS A 4 16.18 -1.76 3.81
N PRO A 5 16.04 -1.02 2.69
CA PRO A 5 15.97 0.43 2.71
C PRO A 5 14.76 0.93 3.50
N THR A 6 14.92 2.07 4.17
CA THR A 6 13.84 2.79 4.84
C THR A 6 12.90 3.46 3.81
N LEU A 7 11.69 3.84 4.23
CA LEU A 7 10.76 4.58 3.37
C LEU A 7 11.38 5.89 2.87
N LEU A 8 12.14 6.60 3.71
CA LEU A 8 12.86 7.81 3.33
C LEU A 8 13.94 7.54 2.27
N GLN A 9 14.64 6.41 2.35
CA GLN A 9 15.60 6.00 1.32
C GLN A 9 14.89 5.67 0.00
N HIS A 10 13.76 4.97 0.05
CA HIS A 10 12.92 4.74 -1.13
C HIS A 10 12.42 6.04 -1.76
N PHE A 11 11.94 6.99 -0.95
CA PHE A 11 11.49 8.30 -1.42
C PHE A 11 12.61 9.08 -2.11
N ARG A 12 13.79 9.17 -1.48
CA ARG A 12 14.96 9.86 -2.05
C ARG A 12 15.40 9.22 -3.37
N SER A 13 15.46 7.89 -3.41
CA SER A 13 15.81 7.15 -4.63
C SER A 13 14.81 7.41 -5.74
N PHE A 14 13.50 7.38 -5.44
CA PHE A 14 12.43 7.62 -6.40
C PHE A 14 12.49 9.05 -6.97
N ALA A 15 12.63 10.06 -6.11
CA ALA A 15 12.71 11.46 -6.54
C ALA A 15 13.96 11.71 -7.40
N TYR A 16 15.09 11.10 -7.03
CA TYR A 16 16.34 11.18 -7.79
C TYR A 16 16.22 10.52 -9.17
N GLN A 17 15.73 9.27 -9.24
CA GLN A 17 15.55 8.53 -10.48
C GLN A 17 14.68 9.29 -11.48
N ASN A 18 13.62 9.94 -10.99
CA ASN A 18 12.63 10.62 -11.82
C ASN A 18 12.87 12.13 -11.95
N ASN A 19 14.03 12.63 -11.48
CA ASN A 19 14.44 14.04 -11.50
C ASN A 19 13.36 15.01 -10.97
N ILE A 20 12.67 14.62 -9.89
CA ILE A 20 11.60 15.41 -9.26
C ILE A 20 12.23 16.27 -8.16
N ARG A 21 12.15 17.59 -8.33
CA ARG A 21 12.70 18.56 -7.35
C ARG A 21 11.66 19.14 -6.41
N ASP A 22 10.41 19.18 -6.86
CA ASP A 22 9.29 19.63 -6.06
C ASP A 22 8.86 18.52 -5.09
N PHE A 23 8.80 18.85 -3.80
CA PHE A 23 8.54 17.86 -2.75
C PHE A 23 7.11 17.30 -2.84
N ASP A 24 6.11 18.17 -2.99
CA ASP A 24 4.70 17.77 -3.02
C ASP A 24 4.42 16.89 -4.23
N LYS A 25 4.98 17.26 -5.39
CA LYS A 25 4.94 16.43 -6.59
C LYS A 25 5.66 15.10 -6.40
N ALA A 26 6.86 15.10 -5.78
CA ALA A 26 7.56 13.85 -5.51
C ALA A 26 6.73 12.94 -4.59
N LEU A 27 6.08 13.51 -3.57
CA LEU A 27 5.25 12.79 -2.62
C LEU A 27 3.98 12.22 -3.26
N GLU A 28 3.29 13.01 -4.09
CA GLU A 28 2.11 12.59 -4.83
C GLU A 28 2.41 11.35 -5.69
N TYR A 29 3.46 11.43 -6.52
CA TYR A 29 3.85 10.33 -7.42
C TYR A 29 4.43 9.14 -6.65
N PHE A 30 5.22 9.40 -5.61
CA PHE A 30 5.78 8.34 -4.78
C PHE A 30 4.70 7.56 -4.05
N SER A 31 3.60 8.20 -3.64
CA SER A 31 2.49 7.52 -2.96
C SER A 31 1.81 6.44 -3.81
N VAL A 32 1.94 6.57 -5.14
CA VAL A 32 1.39 5.61 -6.11
C VAL A 32 2.47 4.68 -6.62
N PHE A 33 3.61 5.20 -7.09
CA PHE A 33 4.63 4.41 -7.81
C PHE A 33 5.85 4.05 -6.95
N GLY A 34 5.89 4.46 -5.69
CA GLY A 34 7.01 4.20 -4.79
C GLY A 34 7.23 2.71 -4.57
N GLY A 35 8.48 2.28 -4.70
CA GLY A 35 8.88 0.88 -4.50
C GLY A 35 8.78 -0.01 -5.74
N THR A 36 8.35 0.51 -6.90
CA THR A 36 8.30 -0.28 -8.16
C THR A 36 9.61 -0.28 -8.93
N GLY A 37 10.43 0.77 -8.76
CA GLY A 37 11.61 1.01 -9.59
C GLY A 37 11.28 1.53 -11.00
N TRP A 38 10.03 1.87 -11.29
CA TRP A 38 9.62 2.38 -12.60
C TRP A 38 10.06 3.82 -12.83
N ASP A 39 10.43 4.10 -14.08
CA ASP A 39 10.54 5.47 -14.56
C ASP A 39 9.16 6.08 -14.77
N VAL A 40 9.02 7.32 -14.31
CA VAL A 40 7.78 8.07 -14.27
C VAL A 40 7.98 9.43 -14.92
N ASP A 41 7.30 9.62 -16.06
CA ASP A 41 7.26 10.89 -16.76
C ASP A 41 6.36 11.88 -16.01
N THR A 42 6.99 12.73 -15.19
CA THR A 42 6.28 13.72 -14.40
C THR A 42 5.71 14.90 -15.21
N SER A 43 5.86 14.92 -16.53
CA SER A 43 5.10 15.85 -17.38
C SER A 43 3.62 15.44 -17.48
N LYS A 44 3.31 14.15 -17.27
CA LYS A 44 1.94 13.61 -17.24
C LYS A 44 1.37 13.62 -15.85
N SER A 45 0.04 13.75 -15.73
CA SER A 45 -0.65 13.64 -14.44
C SER A 45 -0.51 12.24 -13.84
N VAL A 46 -0.60 12.13 -12.50
CA VAL A 46 -0.60 10.83 -11.81
C VAL A 46 -1.74 9.94 -12.30
N ALA A 47 -2.93 10.48 -12.54
CA ALA A 47 -4.06 9.74 -13.07
C ALA A 47 -3.76 9.11 -14.43
N THR A 48 -3.17 9.87 -15.35
CA THR A 48 -2.73 9.37 -16.67
C THR A 48 -1.73 8.22 -16.52
N LEU A 49 -0.75 8.36 -15.63
CA LEU A 49 0.27 7.34 -15.42
C LEU A 49 -0.28 6.08 -14.74
N ILE A 50 -1.27 6.21 -13.86
CA ILE A 50 -1.97 5.07 -13.27
C ILE A 50 -2.65 4.26 -14.38
N GLU A 51 -3.36 4.93 -15.28
CA GLU A 51 -4.02 4.26 -16.39
C GLU A 51 -3.03 3.53 -17.30
N GLU A 52 -1.96 4.22 -17.73
CA GLU A 52 -0.95 3.69 -18.65
C GLU A 52 -0.14 2.55 -18.04
N LYS A 53 0.32 2.69 -16.78
CA LYS A 53 1.27 1.75 -16.16
C LYS A 53 0.63 0.70 -15.28
N VAL A 54 -0.56 0.96 -14.75
CA VAL A 54 -1.22 0.08 -13.77
C VAL A 54 -2.47 -0.56 -14.36
N LEU A 55 -3.48 0.24 -14.72
CA LEU A 55 -4.78 -0.30 -15.12
C LEU A 55 -4.69 -1.08 -16.43
N SER A 56 -4.03 -0.50 -17.43
CA SER A 56 -3.82 -1.14 -18.75
C SER A 56 -2.90 -2.36 -18.70
N ASN A 57 -2.20 -2.58 -17.58
CA ASN A 57 -1.30 -3.72 -17.34
C ASN A 57 -1.78 -4.59 -16.17
N TYR A 58 -3.08 -4.53 -15.84
CA TYR A 58 -3.63 -5.16 -14.66
C TYR A 58 -3.29 -6.65 -14.54
N GLU A 59 -3.44 -7.44 -15.61
CA GLU A 59 -3.25 -8.90 -15.55
C GLU A 59 -1.82 -9.28 -15.11
N ALA A 60 -0.80 -8.67 -15.72
CA ALA A 60 0.61 -8.94 -15.40
C ALA A 60 0.97 -8.51 -13.97
N LEU A 61 0.40 -7.38 -13.52
CA LEU A 61 0.58 -6.91 -12.15
C LEU A 61 -0.16 -7.80 -11.15
N HIS A 62 -1.38 -8.21 -11.46
CA HIS A 62 -2.19 -9.09 -10.63
C HIS A 62 -1.49 -10.44 -10.43
N GLU A 63 -0.96 -11.04 -11.49
CA GLU A 63 -0.16 -12.27 -11.41
C GLU A 63 1.06 -12.08 -10.47
N SER A 64 1.70 -10.92 -10.53
CA SER A 64 2.80 -10.60 -9.62
C SER A 64 2.34 -10.52 -8.17
N MET A 65 1.17 -9.93 -7.91
CA MET A 65 0.60 -9.82 -6.55
C MET A 65 0.16 -11.17 -5.99
N THR A 66 -0.41 -12.04 -6.82
CA THR A 66 -0.84 -13.38 -6.40
C THR A 66 0.35 -14.27 -6.04
N ARG A 67 1.54 -14.07 -6.61
CA ARG A 67 2.77 -14.78 -6.19
C ARG A 67 3.16 -14.49 -4.74
N TYR A 68 2.97 -13.27 -4.24
CA TYR A 68 3.30 -12.92 -2.85
C TYR A 68 2.21 -13.35 -1.87
N THR A 69 0.96 -13.33 -2.31
CA THR A 69 -0.22 -13.53 -1.46
C THR A 69 -0.87 -14.90 -1.61
N HIS A 70 -0.39 -15.74 -2.53
CA HIS A 70 -0.99 -17.02 -2.91
C HIS A 70 -2.49 -16.93 -3.27
N ASN A 71 -2.94 -15.76 -3.74
CA ASN A 71 -4.36 -15.46 -3.96
C ASN A 71 -5.25 -15.75 -2.72
N ASN A 72 -4.67 -15.65 -1.51
CA ASN A 72 -5.38 -15.93 -0.27
C ASN A 72 -6.30 -14.76 0.08
N GLY A 73 -7.61 -15.02 0.13
CA GLY A 73 -8.62 -14.00 0.42
C GLY A 73 -8.45 -13.31 1.77
N LEU A 74 -7.94 -14.00 2.80
CA LEU A 74 -7.67 -13.38 4.10
C LEU A 74 -6.52 -12.37 4.00
N TYR A 75 -5.46 -12.70 3.27
CA TYR A 75 -4.32 -11.80 3.07
C TYR A 75 -4.74 -10.55 2.33
N HIS A 76 -5.52 -10.69 1.24
CA HIS A 76 -6.03 -9.56 0.47
C HIS A 76 -6.97 -8.69 1.30
N MET A 77 -7.80 -9.29 2.15
CA MET A 77 -8.70 -8.57 3.05
C MET A 77 -7.91 -7.75 4.09
N ILE A 78 -6.94 -8.36 4.76
CA ILE A 78 -6.08 -7.69 5.75
C ILE A 78 -5.31 -6.53 5.09
N LEU A 79 -4.68 -6.77 3.94
CA LEU A 79 -3.94 -5.74 3.20
C LEU A 79 -4.85 -4.58 2.76
N SER A 80 -6.06 -4.87 2.28
CA SER A 80 -7.03 -3.84 1.90
C SER A 80 -7.47 -3.00 3.11
N ILE A 81 -7.71 -3.64 4.26
CA ILE A 81 -8.10 -2.95 5.50
C ILE A 81 -6.99 -1.98 5.95
N ILE A 82 -5.73 -2.44 5.93
CA ILE A 82 -4.57 -1.63 6.30
C ILE A 82 -4.37 -0.49 5.29
N ALA A 83 -4.54 -0.76 3.99
CA ALA A 83 -4.30 0.22 2.94
C ALA A 83 -5.27 1.42 3.02
N LEU A 84 -6.47 1.18 3.55
CA LEU A 84 -7.50 2.17 3.83
C LEU A 84 -7.32 2.89 5.19
N GLY A 85 -6.22 2.62 5.92
CA GLY A 85 -5.79 3.40 7.08
C GLY A 85 -6.05 2.76 8.44
N VAL A 86 -6.56 1.52 8.52
CA VAL A 86 -6.64 0.81 9.80
C VAL A 86 -5.27 0.23 10.12
N ASN A 87 -4.58 0.84 11.08
CA ASN A 87 -3.16 0.61 11.28
C ASN A 87 -2.81 0.03 12.64
N HIS A 88 -3.77 -0.49 13.41
CA HIS A 88 -3.49 -1.23 14.65
C HIS A 88 -3.93 -2.67 14.50
N GLU A 89 -3.05 -3.63 14.82
CA GLU A 89 -3.28 -5.07 14.65
C GLU A 89 -4.68 -5.52 15.11
N ASN A 90 -5.05 -5.24 16.36
CA ASN A 90 -6.33 -5.65 16.92
C ASN A 90 -7.53 -5.08 16.14
N ASP A 91 -7.42 -3.83 15.66
CA ASP A 91 -8.47 -3.20 14.87
C ASP A 91 -8.56 -3.81 13.46
N VAL A 92 -7.42 -4.18 12.88
CA VAL A 92 -7.36 -4.91 11.61
C VAL A 92 -8.06 -6.26 11.74
N LEU A 93 -7.72 -7.06 12.77
CA LEU A 93 -8.31 -8.37 13.00
C LEU A 93 -9.82 -8.27 13.27
N LYS A 94 -10.23 -7.31 14.10
CA LYS A 94 -11.64 -7.02 14.38
C LYS A 94 -12.40 -6.65 13.11
N LYS A 95 -11.84 -5.81 12.25
CA LYS A 95 -12.47 -5.39 10.99
C LYS A 95 -12.51 -6.51 9.94
N ALA A 96 -11.48 -7.37 9.92
CA ALA A 96 -11.43 -8.57 9.09
C ALA A 96 -12.40 -9.67 9.60
N LYS A 97 -12.93 -9.54 10.82
CA LYS A 97 -13.80 -10.54 11.47
C LYS A 97 -13.15 -11.93 11.52
N VAL A 98 -11.85 -11.97 11.77
CA VAL A 98 -11.06 -13.21 11.86
C VAL A 98 -10.71 -13.50 13.32
N GLY A 99 -10.63 -14.78 13.67
CA GLY A 99 -10.12 -15.21 14.98
C GLY A 99 -8.65 -14.83 15.16
N LYS A 100 -8.25 -14.55 16.40
CA LYS A 100 -6.93 -14.03 16.76
C LYS A 100 -5.78 -14.85 16.15
N ASP A 101 -5.70 -16.13 16.46
CA ASP A 101 -4.59 -17.01 16.05
C ASP A 101 -4.38 -17.02 14.52
N LYS A 102 -5.47 -17.19 13.75
CA LYS A 102 -5.43 -17.18 12.28
C LYS A 102 -5.09 -15.79 11.72
N GLY A 103 -5.52 -14.75 12.41
CA GLY A 103 -5.22 -13.36 12.06
C GLY A 103 -3.74 -13.02 12.25
N GLU A 104 -3.18 -13.39 13.40
CA GLU A 104 -1.76 -13.21 13.73
C GLU A 104 -0.87 -14.00 12.77
N GLU A 105 -1.19 -15.27 12.49
CA GLU A 105 -0.46 -16.08 11.50
C GLU A 105 -0.45 -15.42 10.11
N ALA A 106 -1.59 -14.84 9.69
CA ALA A 106 -1.68 -14.13 8.43
C ALA A 106 -0.83 -12.84 8.42
N ILE A 107 -0.82 -12.08 9.52
CA ILE A 107 0.01 -10.88 9.66
C ILE A 107 1.49 -11.25 9.65
N ASP A 108 1.90 -12.26 10.42
CA ASP A 108 3.27 -12.76 10.46
C ASP A 108 3.77 -13.19 9.08
N TYR A 109 2.92 -13.89 8.32
CA TYR A 109 3.23 -14.24 6.94
C TYR A 109 3.46 -12.99 6.09
N LEU A 110 2.56 -12.00 6.14
CA LEU A 110 2.66 -10.76 5.36
C LEU A 110 3.90 -9.93 5.74
N VAL A 111 4.30 -9.93 7.02
CA VAL A 111 5.55 -9.33 7.51
C VAL A 111 6.76 -10.09 6.95
N SER A 112 6.74 -11.43 6.96
CA SER A 112 7.83 -12.26 6.43
C SER A 112 8.06 -12.05 4.92
N LYS A 113 7.02 -11.59 4.20
CA LYS A 113 7.08 -11.23 2.78
C LYS A 113 7.39 -9.76 2.53
N SER A 114 7.67 -8.97 3.56
CA SER A 114 7.94 -7.52 3.47
C SER A 114 6.84 -6.75 2.74
N LEU A 115 5.58 -7.19 2.88
CA LEU A 115 4.43 -6.43 2.39
C LEU A 115 3.99 -5.37 3.40
N ILE A 116 4.09 -5.72 4.69
CA ILE A 116 3.81 -4.86 5.83
C ILE A 116 4.90 -5.02 6.89
N LYS A 117 4.97 -4.07 7.82
CA LYS A 117 5.83 -4.13 9.01
C LYS A 117 5.12 -3.54 10.22
N PHE A 118 5.60 -3.92 11.40
CA PHE A 118 5.26 -3.21 12.63
C PHE A 118 6.11 -1.94 12.76
N ASP A 119 5.46 -0.84 13.15
CA ASP A 119 6.09 0.42 13.49
C ASP A 119 6.55 0.38 14.94
N LEU A 120 7.82 0.03 15.13
CA LEU A 120 8.47 -0.10 16.43
C LEU A 120 8.77 1.25 17.11
N SER A 121 8.41 2.37 16.45
CA SER A 121 8.62 3.73 16.96
C SER A 121 7.54 4.17 17.96
N VAL A 122 6.44 3.41 18.06
CA VAL A 122 5.40 3.65 19.06
C VAL A 122 5.90 3.14 20.40
N GLU A 123 6.04 4.03 21.39
CA GLU A 123 6.37 3.63 22.75
C GLU A 123 5.39 2.56 23.23
N LYS A 124 5.92 1.43 23.71
CA LYS A 124 5.08 0.40 24.32
C LYS A 124 4.29 1.05 25.46
N PRO A 125 2.99 0.77 25.56
CA PRO A 125 2.18 1.29 26.65
C PRO A 125 2.82 0.92 27.99
N LEU A 126 2.86 1.88 28.91
CA LEU A 126 3.38 1.68 30.28
C LEU A 126 2.61 0.60 31.06
N ASN A 127 1.40 0.24 30.63
CA ASN A 127 0.52 -0.73 31.28
C ASN A 127 0.03 -1.80 30.29
N GLU A 128 0.12 -3.08 30.69
CA GLU A 128 -0.21 -4.27 29.87
C GLU A 128 -1.67 -4.38 29.41
N GLY A 129 -2.58 -3.52 29.89
CA GLY A 129 -4.02 -3.57 29.58
C GLY A 129 -4.60 -2.35 28.87
N GLY A 130 -3.81 -1.32 28.57
CA GLY A 130 -4.33 -0.02 28.12
C GLY A 130 -3.74 0.57 26.84
N GLY A 131 -2.78 -0.11 26.21
CA GLY A 131 -2.15 0.41 24.99
C GLY A 131 -2.88 0.05 23.72
N LYS A 132 -2.77 0.93 22.72
CA LYS A 132 -3.04 0.54 21.35
C LYS A 132 -2.07 -0.56 20.95
N SER A 133 -2.56 -1.60 20.26
CA SER A 133 -1.71 -2.67 19.74
C SER A 133 -0.69 -2.12 18.75
N ASP A 134 0.32 -2.92 18.42
CA ASP A 134 1.39 -2.49 17.53
C ASP A 134 0.83 -1.96 16.21
N ARG A 135 1.42 -0.85 15.76
CA ARG A 135 0.99 -0.16 14.54
C ARG A 135 1.56 -0.90 13.33
N ILE A 136 0.75 -1.10 12.29
CA ILE A 136 1.11 -1.82 11.07
C ILE A 136 1.10 -0.86 9.89
N LEU A 137 2.16 -0.90 9.07
CA LEU A 137 2.34 -0.05 7.90
C LEU A 137 2.80 -0.87 6.69
N PHE A 138 2.49 -0.39 5.49
CA PHE A 138 3.08 -0.94 4.27
C PHE A 138 4.56 -0.58 4.16
N ASP A 139 5.36 -1.51 3.66
CA ASP A 139 6.76 -1.23 3.32
C ASP A 139 6.91 -0.47 2.00
N LEU A 140 6.02 -0.76 1.04
CA LEU A 140 6.07 -0.21 -0.32
C LEU A 140 4.79 0.60 -0.60
N PRO A 141 4.90 1.90 -0.96
CA PRO A 141 3.74 2.72 -1.33
C PRO A 141 2.88 2.12 -2.44
N PHE A 142 3.49 1.53 -3.47
CA PHE A 142 2.74 0.89 -4.55
C PHE A 142 1.88 -0.28 -4.07
N MET A 143 2.35 -1.08 -3.11
CA MET A 143 1.55 -2.17 -2.54
C MET A 143 0.33 -1.60 -1.81
N ARG A 144 0.52 -0.52 -1.04
CA ARG A 144 -0.59 0.18 -0.40
C ARG A 144 -1.59 0.69 -1.43
N PHE A 145 -1.12 1.36 -2.48
CA PHE A 145 -1.95 1.84 -3.57
C PHE A 145 -2.73 0.70 -4.26
N TRP A 146 -2.07 -0.42 -4.56
CA TRP A 146 -2.69 -1.58 -5.17
C TRP A 146 -3.88 -2.09 -4.35
N PHE A 147 -3.68 -2.34 -3.04
CA PHE A 147 -4.74 -2.89 -2.19
C PHE A 147 -5.79 -1.86 -1.78
N ALA A 148 -5.49 -0.55 -1.79
CA ALA A 148 -6.49 0.49 -1.55
C ALA A 148 -7.38 0.75 -2.78
N MET A 149 -6.79 0.77 -3.99
CA MET A 149 -7.42 1.36 -5.16
C MET A 149 -7.59 0.40 -6.33
N VAL A 150 -6.65 -0.53 -6.57
CA VAL A 150 -6.69 -1.38 -7.76
C VAL A 150 -7.47 -2.65 -7.47
N SER A 151 -7.05 -3.42 -6.47
CA SER A 151 -7.65 -4.70 -6.11
C SER A 151 -9.16 -4.61 -5.83
N PRO A 152 -9.69 -3.58 -5.12
CA PRO A 152 -11.13 -3.46 -4.89
C PRO A 152 -11.96 -3.14 -6.14
N ASN A 153 -11.34 -2.68 -7.23
CA ASN A 153 -12.01 -2.30 -8.48
C ASN A 153 -11.69 -3.28 -9.63
N TYR A 154 -11.19 -4.49 -9.31
CA TYR A 154 -10.63 -5.38 -10.32
C TYR A 154 -11.60 -5.73 -11.45
N GLN A 155 -12.89 -5.91 -11.15
CA GLN A 155 -13.87 -6.35 -12.14
C GLN A 155 -14.00 -5.35 -13.29
N SER A 156 -14.20 -4.06 -12.96
CA SER A 156 -14.32 -3.03 -13.98
C SER A 156 -13.00 -2.80 -14.72
N ILE A 157 -11.86 -2.92 -14.03
CA ILE A 157 -10.53 -2.77 -14.62
C ILE A 157 -10.27 -3.87 -15.66
N VAL A 158 -10.59 -5.12 -15.35
CA VAL A 158 -10.46 -6.25 -16.30
C VAL A 158 -11.35 -6.04 -17.52
N ASP A 159 -12.55 -5.47 -17.32
CA ASP A 159 -13.47 -5.13 -18.41
C ASP A 159 -13.03 -3.89 -19.22
N GLY A 160 -11.88 -3.28 -18.90
CA GLY A 160 -11.36 -2.08 -19.54
C GLY A 160 -12.12 -0.80 -19.18
N ASN A 161 -12.99 -0.85 -18.16
CA ASN A 161 -13.77 0.28 -17.68
C ASN A 161 -13.16 0.87 -16.41
N TYR A 162 -12.55 2.05 -16.55
CA TYR A 162 -11.83 2.73 -15.48
C TYR A 162 -12.66 3.85 -14.79
N ASP A 163 -13.93 4.03 -15.14
CA ASP A 163 -14.74 5.14 -14.62
C ASP A 163 -14.91 5.05 -13.09
N GLU A 164 -15.21 3.87 -12.56
CA GLU A 164 -15.37 3.66 -11.12
C GLU A 164 -14.06 3.93 -10.38
N PHE A 165 -12.94 3.45 -10.93
CA PHE A 165 -11.61 3.72 -10.40
C PHE A 165 -11.33 5.23 -10.39
N ALA A 166 -11.53 5.92 -11.51
CA ALA A 166 -11.25 7.34 -11.67
C ALA A 166 -12.06 8.19 -10.68
N GLN A 167 -13.35 7.89 -10.51
CA GLN A 167 -14.21 8.56 -9.54
C GLN A 167 -13.74 8.36 -8.09
N LYS A 168 -13.31 7.14 -7.73
CA LYS A 168 -12.77 6.87 -6.39
C LYS A 168 -11.43 7.57 -6.18
N TRP A 169 -10.53 7.49 -7.16
CA TRP A 169 -9.21 8.14 -7.10
C TRP A 169 -9.35 9.64 -6.92
N HIS A 170 -10.21 10.31 -7.69
CA HIS A 170 -10.45 11.74 -7.57
C HIS A 170 -10.86 12.17 -6.16
N LYS A 171 -11.63 11.34 -5.44
CA LYS A 171 -12.10 11.65 -4.09
C LYS A 171 -11.02 11.52 -3.02
N VAL A 172 -10.01 10.66 -3.23
CA VAL A 172 -9.02 10.31 -2.20
C VAL A 172 -7.63 10.88 -2.48
N ARG A 173 -7.32 11.26 -3.73
CA ARG A 173 -5.96 11.60 -4.18
C ARG A 173 -5.29 12.67 -3.31
N ASP A 174 -6.03 13.71 -2.91
CA ASP A 174 -5.47 14.86 -2.18
C ASP A 174 -4.95 14.47 -0.78
N ASN A 175 -5.52 13.41 -0.19
CA ASN A 175 -5.14 12.91 1.14
C ASN A 175 -4.42 11.56 1.08
N PHE A 176 -4.17 11.02 -0.11
CA PHE A 176 -3.70 9.65 -0.26
C PHE A 176 -2.28 9.45 0.30
N SER A 177 -1.44 10.49 0.20
CA SER A 177 -0.05 10.50 0.69
C SER A 177 0.05 10.61 2.21
N ILE A 178 -0.96 11.18 2.90
CA ILE A 178 -0.98 11.34 4.36
C ILE A 178 -0.89 9.97 5.05
N LEU A 179 -1.43 8.94 4.43
CA LEU A 179 -1.44 7.57 4.96
C LEU A 179 -0.09 6.83 4.80
N LEU A 180 0.98 7.52 4.36
CA LEU A 180 2.35 7.02 4.39
C LEU A 180 3.09 7.36 5.70
N SER A 181 2.54 8.25 6.54
CA SER A 181 3.07 8.64 7.85
C SER A 181 2.43 7.87 8.99
#